data_AF-A0A168GB64-F1
#
_entry.id   AF-A0A168GB64-F1
#
_cell.length_a   1.000
_cell.length_b   1.000
_cell.length_c   1.000
_cell.angle_alpha   90.00
_cell.angle_beta   90.00
_cell.angle_gamma   90.00
#
_symmetry.space_group_name_H-M   'P 1'
#
loop_
_entity.id
_entity.type
_entity.pdbx_description
1 polymer ?
#
loop_
_entity_poly.entity_id
_entity_poly.type
_entity_poly.pdbx_seq_one_letter_code
_entity_poly.pdbx_strand_id
1 'polypeptide(L)' 'MNMWAKGMPLDAVLRESDMAAGDFVRWAKQTIDLLDQLSVVAEGKVGRAARTALDLVRRGIVAHSTVA' A
#
# COMPACT_ATOMS: atom_id res chain seq x y z
N MET A 1 6.00 1.30 -3.75
CA MET A 1 5.33 1.30 -2.42
C MET A 1 6.11 1.98 -1.31
N ASN A 2 7.45 1.88 -1.22
CA ASN A 2 8.22 2.52 -0.14
C ASN A 2 8.02 4.05 -0.03
N MET A 3 8.12 4.78 -1.14
CA MET A 3 7.89 6.24 -1.18
C MET A 3 6.47 6.62 -0.72
N TRP A 4 5.48 5.85 -1.19
CA TRP A 4 4.09 6.04 -0.80
C TRP A 4 3.86 5.79 0.70
N ALA A 5 4.37 4.69 1.24
CA ALA A 5 4.28 4.38 2.67
C ALA A 5 4.99 5.42 3.56
N LYS A 6 6.02 6.09 3.02
CA LYS A 6 6.71 7.22 3.68
C LYS A 6 5.96 8.56 3.57
N GLY A 7 4.79 8.60 2.96
CA GLY A 7 3.94 9.80 2.90
C GLY A 7 4.13 10.69 1.67
N MET A 8 4.95 10.29 0.68
CA MET A 8 5.15 11.10 -0.53
C MET A 8 3.85 11.29 -1.32
N PRO A 9 3.63 12.47 -1.95
CA PRO A 9 2.40 12.72 -2.70
C PRO A 9 2.31 11.83 -3.95
N LEU A 10 1.10 11.59 -4.43
CA LEU A 10 0.83 10.60 -5.48
C LEU A 10 1.55 10.94 -6.80
N ASP A 11 1.49 12.20 -7.22
CA ASP A 11 2.16 12.72 -8.42
C ASP A 11 3.67 12.44 -8.40
N ALA A 12 4.33 12.65 -7.25
CA ALA A 12 5.74 12.32 -7.09
C ALA A 12 5.99 10.82 -7.23
N VAL A 13 5.15 9.97 -6.62
CA VAL A 13 5.30 8.52 -6.73
C VAL A 13 5.12 8.05 -8.17
N LEU A 14 4.06 8.49 -8.86
CA LEU A 14 3.77 8.09 -10.24
C LEU A 14 4.90 8.47 -11.19
N ARG A 15 5.43 9.69 -11.06
CA ARG A 15 6.55 10.19 -11.86
C ARG A 15 7.83 9.40 -11.63
N GLU A 16 8.21 9.16 -10.37
CA GLU A 16 9.43 8.41 -10.05
C GLU A 16 9.35 6.93 -10.44
N SER A 17 8.14 6.35 -10.47
CA SER A 17 7.91 4.95 -10.85
C SER A 17 7.49 4.73 -12.30
N ASP A 18 7.40 5.80 -13.11
CA ASP A 18 6.87 5.78 -14.49
C ASP A 18 5.57 4.95 -14.63
N MET A 19 4.59 5.26 -13.78
CA MET A 19 3.40 4.42 -13.58
C MET A 19 2.10 5.20 -13.80
N ALA A 20 1.12 4.54 -14.43
CA ALA A 20 -0.24 5.06 -14.50
C ALA A 20 -0.95 5.01 -13.14
N ALA A 21 -1.82 5.98 -12.87
CA ALA A 21 -2.55 6.07 -11.59
C ALA A 21 -3.41 4.82 -11.31
N GLY A 22 -4.03 4.24 -12.33
CA GLY A 22 -4.84 3.02 -12.19
C GLY A 22 -4.01 1.81 -11.74
N ASP A 23 -2.85 1.61 -12.36
CA ASP A 23 -1.91 0.54 -11.99
C ASP A 23 -1.36 0.74 -10.58
N PHE A 24 -1.08 1.98 -10.20
CA PHE A 24 -0.68 2.31 -8.84
C PHE A 24 -1.72 1.88 -7.80
N VAL A 25 -3.00 2.24 -8.02
CA VAL A 25 -4.08 1.87 -7.09
C VAL A 25 -4.24 0.35 -7.03
N ARG A 26 -4.17 -0.34 -8.18
CA ARG A 26 -4.23 -1.80 -8.24
C ARG A 26 -3.08 -2.44 -7.46
N TRP A 27 -1.84 -1.98 -7.66
CA TRP A 27 -0.67 -2.48 -6.93
C TRP A 27 -0.74 -2.19 -5.43
N ALA A 28 -1.26 -1.03 -5.04
CA ALA A 28 -1.45 -0.68 -3.64
C ALA A 28 -2.46 -1.63 -2.97
N LYS A 29 -3.58 -1.96 -3.65
CA LYS A 29 -4.55 -2.96 -3.17
C LYS A 29 -3.92 -4.34 -3.02
N GLN A 30 -3.22 -4.83 -4.04
CA GLN A 30 -2.51 -6.12 -3.98
C GLN A 30 -1.48 -6.17 -2.83
N THR A 31 -0.78 -5.06 -2.60
CA THR A 31 0.17 -4.96 -1.48
C THR A 31 -0.54 -5.00 -0.14
N ILE A 32 -1.67 -4.28 0.02
CA ILE A 32 -2.50 -4.30 1.22
C ILE A 32 -3.01 -5.71 1.50
N ASP A 33 -3.53 -6.41 0.48
CA ASP A 33 -4.08 -7.75 0.63
C ASP A 33 -3.00 -8.75 1.08
N LEU A 34 -1.80 -8.69 0.51
CA LEU A 34 -0.68 -9.54 0.92
C LEU A 34 -0.22 -9.21 2.36
N LEU A 35 -0.13 -7.93 2.72
CA LEU A 35 0.23 -7.52 4.09
C LEU A 35 -0.83 -7.97 5.10
N ASP A 36 -2.10 -7.92 4.74
CA ASP A 36 -3.20 -8.39 5.58
C ASP A 36 -3.06 -9.90 5.84
N GLN A 37 -2.88 -10.69 4.79
CA GLN A 37 -2.61 -12.14 4.89
C GLN A 37 -1.40 -12.43 5.79
N LEU A 38 -0.29 -11.73 5.59
CA LEU A 38 0.91 -11.86 6.43
C LEU A 38 0.62 -11.49 7.89
N SER A 39 -0.22 -10.49 8.14
CA SER A 39 -0.56 -10.04 9.49
C SER A 39 -1.38 -11.06 10.31
N VAL A 40 -2.03 -11.99 9.61
CA VAL A 40 -2.81 -13.09 10.17
C VAL A 40 -1.95 -14.31 10.42
N VAL A 41 -1.06 -14.68 9.48
CA VAL A 41 -0.27 -15.92 9.59
C VAL A 41 1.07 -15.77 10.29
N ALA A 42 1.67 -14.57 10.30
CA ALA A 42 3.00 -14.37 10.87
C ALA A 42 2.94 -13.94 12.34
N GLU A 43 3.73 -14.62 13.18
CA GLU A 43 3.81 -14.31 14.61
C GLU A 43 4.81 -13.20 14.95
N GLY A 44 4.67 -12.65 16.16
CA GLY A 44 5.66 -11.75 16.75
C GLY A 44 5.85 -10.44 15.97
N LYS A 45 7.12 -10.11 15.66
CA LYS A 45 7.48 -8.83 15.05
C LYS A 45 6.99 -8.70 13.61
N VAL A 46 6.93 -9.79 12.86
CA VAL A 46 6.56 -9.78 11.44
C VAL A 46 5.09 -9.42 11.27
N GLY A 47 4.19 -10.09 12.00
CA GLY A 47 2.75 -9.78 11.92
C GLY A 47 2.44 -8.33 12.32
N ARG A 48 3.11 -7.80 13.34
CA ARG A 48 2.97 -6.38 13.73
C ARG A 48 3.48 -5.43 12.65
N ALA A 49 4.65 -5.70 12.08
CA ALA A 49 5.21 -4.89 11.00
C ALA A 49 4.29 -4.91 9.76
N ALA A 50 3.65 -6.05 9.45
CA ALA A 50 2.71 -6.16 8.35
C ALA A 50 1.47 -5.27 8.56
N ARG A 51 0.87 -5.27 9.76
CA ARG A 51 -0.25 -4.35 10.09
C ARG A 51 0.15 -2.89 9.95
N THR A 52 1.30 -2.51 10.51
CA THR A 52 1.80 -1.14 10.40
C THR A 52 2.03 -0.74 8.95
N ALA A 53 2.64 -1.61 8.13
CA ALA A 53 2.87 -1.32 6.72
C ALA A 53 1.56 -1.20 5.92
N LEU A 54 0.57 -2.03 6.23
CA LEU A 54 -0.77 -1.95 5.61
C LEU A 54 -1.40 -0.57 5.84
N ASP A 55 -1.41 -0.10 7.08
CA ASP A 55 -1.99 1.19 7.45
C ASP A 55 -1.28 2.35 6.73
N LEU A 56 0.05 2.28 6.58
CA LEU A 56 0.83 3.28 5.86
C LEU A 56 0.53 3.32 4.36
N VAL A 57 0.20 2.18 3.75
CA VAL A 57 -0.15 2.10 2.33
C VAL A 57 -1.61 2.50 2.09
N ARG A 58 -2.53 2.19 3.01
CA ARG A 58 -3.96 2.51 2.92
C ARG A 58 -4.26 3.97 3.27
N ARG A 59 -3.91 4.89 2.35
CA ARG A 59 -4.20 6.32 2.48
C ARG A 59 -4.63 6.96 1.16
N GLY A 60 -5.12 8.20 1.22
CA GLY A 60 -5.46 9.01 0.03
C GLY A 60 -6.37 8.26 -0.95
N ILE A 61 -6.07 8.35 -2.25
CA ILE A 61 -6.87 7.70 -3.30
C ILE A 61 -7.02 6.18 -3.09
N VAL A 62 -6.03 5.52 -2.48
CA VAL A 62 -6.08 4.07 -2.21
C VAL A 62 -7.14 3.73 -1.17
N ALA A 63 -7.31 4.58 -0.14
CA ALA A 63 -8.32 4.40 0.90
C ALA A 63 -9.75 4.73 0.42
N HIS A 64 -9.89 5.61 -0.57
CA HIS A 64 -11.20 6.04 -1.09
C HIS A 64 -11.63 5.33 -2.38
N SER A 65 -10.74 4.55 -3.01
CA SER A 65 -11.04 3.85 -4.27
C SER A 65 -11.89 2.60 -4.05
N THR A 66 -13.21 2.76 -4.15
CA THR A 66 -14.16 1.66 -4.34
C THR A 66 -14.23 1.27 -5.82
N VAL A 67 -13.21 0.57 -6.30
CA VAL A 67 -13.28 -0.11 -7.59
C VAL A 67 -13.36 -1.60 -7.29
N ALA A 68 -14.49 -2.20 -7.69
CA ALA A 68 -14.77 -3.63 -7.75
C ALA A 68 -14.02 -4.27 -8.93
#